data_AF-A0A2A5RRY5-F1
#
_entry.id   AF-A0A2A5RRY5-F1
#
_cell.length_a   1.000
_cell.length_b   1.000
_cell.length_c   1.000
_cell.angle_alpha   90.00
_cell.angle_beta   90.00
_cell.angle_gamma   90.00
#
_symmetry.space_group_name_H-M   'P 1'
#
loop_
_entity.id
_entity.type
_entity.pdbx_description
1 polymer ?
#
loop_
_entity_poly.entity_id
_entity_poly.type
_entity_poly.pdbx_seq_one_letter_code
_entity_poly.pdbx_strand_id
1 'polypeptide(L)'
;MSDKDFEQMLRDLREQYLEKEEITEEASDSEKGEIYTPVSQEEKRHKILESLHLLEEKKLFLSQKLKDFHQQDASYEQISKLKHQIEALKYKQSLLQQKLEYIDSGESDFTKKEKLKRQLTELELKRCRALLSKKSCAKIDQKINQKKELFKKIK
;
A
#
# COMPACT_ATOMS: atom_id res chain seq x y z
N MET A 1 -24.74 11.49 -6.65
CA MET A 1 -24.74 10.56 -5.50
C MET A 1 -25.78 11.01 -4.51
N SER A 2 -26.55 10.09 -3.93
CA SER A 2 -27.45 10.44 -2.84
C SER A 2 -26.65 10.68 -1.55
N ASP A 3 -27.19 11.47 -0.61
CA ASP A 3 -26.55 11.70 0.70
C ASP A 3 -26.30 10.38 1.46
N LYS A 4 -27.12 9.34 1.21
CA LYS A 4 -26.96 8.01 1.81
C LYS A 4 -25.75 7.26 1.23
N ASP A 5 -25.53 7.32 -0.08
CA ASP A 5 -24.39 6.67 -0.74
C ASP A 5 -23.06 7.31 -0.29
N PHE A 6 -23.07 8.62 -0.05
CA PHE A 6 -21.90 9.36 0.41
C PHE A 6 -21.51 9.04 1.87
N GLU A 7 -22.49 8.93 2.77
CA GLU A 7 -22.22 8.53 4.16
C GLU A 7 -21.76 7.06 4.26
N GLN A 8 -22.27 6.17 3.40
CA GLN A 8 -21.81 4.79 3.35
C GLN A 8 -20.35 4.70 2.90
N MET A 9 -19.99 5.41 1.82
CA MET A 9 -18.60 5.49 1.34
C MET A 9 -17.62 6.00 2.41
N LEU A 10 -18.04 6.98 3.22
CA LEU A 10 -17.23 7.48 4.34
C LEU A 10 -17.08 6.45 5.48
N ARG A 11 -18.11 5.64 5.74
CA ARG A 11 -18.03 4.55 6.72
C ARG A 11 -17.04 3.49 6.25
N ASP A 12 -17.17 3.03 5.02
CA ASP A 12 -16.30 2.01 4.43
C ASP A 12 -14.83 2.46 4.41
N LEU A 13 -14.57 3.74 4.10
CA LEU A 13 -13.21 4.31 4.13
C LEU A 13 -12.63 4.43 5.54
N ARG A 14 -13.46 4.70 6.56
CA ARG A 14 -13.03 4.77 7.97
C ARG A 14 -12.69 3.39 8.49
N GLU A 15 -13.52 2.40 8.19
CA GLU A 15 -13.30 0.99 8.50
C GLU A 15 -11.97 0.53 7.89
N GLN A 16 -11.73 0.78 6.61
CA GLN A 16 -10.46 0.45 5.94
C GLN A 16 -9.21 1.16 6.51
N TYR A 17 -9.37 2.36 7.07
CA TYR A 17 -8.26 3.09 7.70
C TYR A 17 -7.98 2.61 9.12
N LEU A 18 -9.01 2.22 9.87
CA LEU A 18 -8.93 1.80 11.28
C LEU A 18 -8.62 0.30 11.44
N GLU A 19 -9.23 -0.58 10.63
CA GLU A 19 -9.07 -2.05 10.74
C GLU A 19 -7.70 -2.57 10.30
N LYS A 20 -6.80 -1.71 9.80
CA LYS A 20 -5.40 -2.07 9.55
C LYS A 20 -4.46 -1.78 10.72
N GLU A 21 -4.95 -1.27 11.85
CA GLU A 21 -4.15 -1.03 13.05
C GLU A 21 -4.23 -2.13 14.12
N GLU A 22 -5.08 -3.15 13.99
CA GLU A 22 -5.21 -4.22 14.99
C GLU A 22 -4.72 -5.59 14.49
N ILE A 23 -3.47 -5.72 14.03
CA ILE A 23 -2.68 -6.96 14.24
C ILE A 23 -1.19 -6.58 14.34
N THR A 24 -0.87 -5.73 15.31
CA THR A 24 0.45 -5.72 15.95
C THR A 24 0.16 -5.77 17.43
N GLU A 25 0.53 -6.89 18.06
CA GLU A 25 0.50 -7.12 19.50
C GLU A 25 -0.89 -7.41 20.10
N GLU A 26 -1.38 -8.66 19.95
CA GLU A 26 -1.96 -9.40 21.07
C GLU A 26 -2.10 -10.87 20.68
N ALA A 27 -1.08 -11.65 21.04
CA ALA A 27 -1.20 -13.08 21.19
C ALA A 27 -2.09 -13.34 22.41
N SER A 28 -3.39 -13.52 22.20
CA SER A 28 -4.25 -14.19 23.16
C SER A 28 -4.58 -15.59 22.66
N ASP A 29 -4.06 -16.58 23.38
CA ASP A 29 -4.40 -17.99 23.30
C ASP A 29 -5.91 -18.20 23.08
N SER A 30 -6.30 -18.75 21.92
CA SER A 30 -7.27 -19.85 21.88
C SER A 30 -7.39 -20.45 20.47
N GLU A 31 -7.55 -21.75 20.45
CA GLU A 31 -8.05 -22.59 19.34
C GLU A 31 -7.09 -22.96 18.20
N LYS A 32 -6.52 -24.14 18.38
CA LYS A 32 -5.97 -25.03 17.36
C LYS A 32 -6.93 -25.16 16.17
N GLY A 33 -6.52 -24.62 15.03
CA GLY A 33 -7.08 -24.94 13.73
C GLY A 33 -6.14 -24.43 12.65
N GLU A 34 -5.12 -25.22 12.30
CA GLU A 34 -4.21 -25.04 11.13
C GLU A 34 -4.16 -23.62 10.57
N ILE A 35 -3.68 -22.69 11.40
CA ILE A 35 -3.75 -21.25 11.09
C ILE A 35 -2.61 -20.98 10.13
N TYR A 36 -2.95 -20.72 8.86
CA TYR A 36 -2.05 -20.14 7.88
C TYR A 36 -1.52 -18.83 8.45
N THR A 37 -0.38 -18.87 9.15
CA THR A 37 0.25 -17.67 9.69
C THR A 37 0.73 -16.84 8.51
N PRO A 38 0.18 -15.63 8.29
CA PRO A 38 0.69 -14.79 7.22
C PRO A 38 2.14 -14.45 7.53
N VAL A 39 3.04 -14.97 6.70
CA VAL A 39 4.49 -14.75 6.79
C VAL A 39 4.75 -13.26 7.02
N SER A 40 5.47 -12.94 8.09
CA SER A 40 5.76 -11.54 8.47
C SER A 40 6.54 -10.83 7.36
N GLN A 41 6.50 -9.50 7.32
CA GLN A 41 7.30 -8.75 6.33
C GLN A 41 8.80 -9.06 6.46
N GLU A 42 9.29 -9.29 7.69
CA GLU A 42 10.66 -9.74 7.96
C GLU A 42 10.95 -11.13 7.39
N GLU A 43 10.05 -12.09 7.58
CA GLU A 43 10.21 -13.43 7.02
C GLU A 43 10.13 -13.42 5.48
N LYS A 44 9.27 -12.57 4.89
CA LYS A 44 9.19 -12.37 3.43
C LYS A 44 10.49 -11.79 2.90
N ARG A 45 11.03 -10.79 3.59
CA ARG A 45 12.31 -10.16 3.29
C ARG A 45 13.45 -11.19 3.35
N HIS A 46 13.51 -11.99 4.40
CA HIS A 46 14.52 -13.02 4.58
C HIS A 46 14.47 -14.08 3.46
N LYS A 47 13.27 -14.58 3.13
CA LYS A 47 13.07 -15.54 2.02
C LYS A 47 13.51 -14.98 0.67
N ILE A 48 13.28 -13.69 0.42
CA ILE A 48 13.72 -13.02 -0.81
C ILE A 48 15.25 -12.90 -0.85
N LEU A 49 15.88 -12.52 0.27
CA LEU A 49 17.35 -12.46 0.38
C LEU A 49 18.00 -13.82 0.16
N GLU A 50 17.48 -14.87 0.79
CA GLU A 50 17.95 -16.24 0.60
C GLU A 50 17.79 -16.69 -0.87
N SER A 51 16.64 -16.40 -1.46
CA SER A 51 16.38 -16.70 -2.88
C SER A 51 17.35 -15.95 -3.81
N LEU A 52 17.69 -14.70 -3.51
CA LEU A 52 18.65 -13.91 -4.27
C LEU A 52 20.06 -14.51 -4.18
N HIS A 53 20.48 -14.94 -2.98
CA HIS A 53 21.76 -15.60 -2.76
C HIS A 53 21.89 -16.88 -3.61
N LEU A 54 20.89 -17.77 -3.55
CA LEU A 54 20.88 -19.00 -4.36
C LEU A 54 20.94 -18.71 -5.87
N LEU A 55 20.27 -17.65 -6.33
CA LEU A 55 20.32 -17.27 -7.74
C LEU A 55 21.71 -16.75 -8.15
N GLU A 56 22.39 -16.02 -7.26
CA GLU A 56 23.77 -15.54 -7.47
C GLU A 56 24.74 -16.72 -7.65
N GLU A 57 24.68 -17.70 -6.75
CA GLU A 57 25.49 -18.93 -6.81
C GLU A 57 25.22 -19.70 -8.11
N LYS A 58 23.94 -19.89 -8.46
CA LYS A 58 23.56 -20.60 -9.68
C LYS A 58 24.04 -19.86 -10.94
N LYS A 59 23.97 -18.54 -10.95
CA LYS A 59 24.46 -17.70 -12.06
C LYS A 59 25.98 -17.79 -12.19
N LEU A 60 26.72 -17.76 -11.08
CA LEU A 60 28.17 -17.95 -11.07
C LEU A 60 28.54 -19.33 -11.63
N PHE A 61 27.86 -20.39 -11.18
CA PHE A 61 28.07 -21.74 -11.69
C PHE A 61 27.83 -21.85 -13.19
N LEU A 62 26.70 -21.33 -13.69
CA LEU A 62 26.41 -21.35 -15.13
C LEU A 62 27.37 -20.47 -15.94
N SER A 63 27.81 -19.35 -15.39
CA SER A 63 28.79 -18.48 -16.04
C SER A 63 30.16 -19.14 -16.14
N GLN A 64 30.57 -19.91 -15.12
CA GLN A 64 31.79 -20.71 -15.18
C GLN A 64 31.66 -21.83 -16.21
N LYS A 65 30.54 -22.57 -16.18
CA LYS A 65 30.24 -23.60 -17.19
C LYS A 65 30.21 -23.05 -18.62
N LEU A 66 29.78 -21.81 -18.81
CA LEU A 66 29.81 -21.12 -20.10
C LEU A 66 31.25 -20.92 -20.60
N LYS A 67 32.16 -20.53 -19.69
CA LYS A 67 33.58 -20.37 -20.01
C LYS A 67 34.20 -21.71 -20.39
N ASP A 68 33.90 -22.76 -19.63
CA ASP A 68 34.42 -24.11 -19.90
C ASP A 68 33.94 -24.62 -21.27
N PHE A 69 32.67 -24.36 -21.63
CA PHE A 69 32.12 -24.71 -22.94
C PHE A 69 32.81 -23.95 -24.09
N HIS A 70 33.18 -22.69 -23.87
CA HIS A 70 33.98 -21.94 -24.84
C HIS A 70 35.41 -22.45 -24.98
N GLN A 71 35.98 -23.06 -23.94
CA GLN A 71 37.32 -23.67 -23.99
C GLN A 71 37.32 -25.08 -24.61
N GLN A 72 36.18 -25.77 -24.59
CA GLN A 72 36.03 -27.14 -25.06
C GLN A 72 35.39 -27.25 -26.47
N ASP A 73 35.33 -26.15 -27.23
CA ASP A 73 34.68 -26.08 -28.55
C ASP A 73 33.26 -26.69 -28.56
N ALA A 74 32.48 -26.41 -27.49
CA ALA A 74 31.12 -26.92 -27.37
C ALA A 74 30.21 -26.42 -28.49
N SER A 75 29.15 -27.18 -28.80
CA SER A 75 28.21 -26.83 -29.85
C SER A 75 27.54 -25.48 -29.59
N TYR A 76 27.33 -24.71 -30.66
CA TYR A 76 26.59 -23.44 -30.62
C TYR A 76 25.25 -23.58 -29.88
N GLU A 77 24.54 -24.70 -30.07
CA GLU A 77 23.25 -24.93 -29.43
C GLU A 77 23.37 -25.07 -27.90
N GLN A 78 24.45 -25.71 -27.42
CA GLN A 78 24.72 -25.86 -25.99
C GLN A 78 25.07 -24.51 -25.35
N ILE A 79 25.90 -23.71 -26.03
CA ILE A 79 26.25 -22.35 -25.60
C ILE A 79 25.00 -21.46 -25.57
N SER A 80 24.16 -21.52 -26.61
CA SER A 80 22.93 -20.74 -26.71
C SER A 80 21.93 -21.09 -25.59
N LYS A 81 21.69 -22.39 -25.36
CA LYS A 81 20.85 -22.86 -24.24
C LYS A 81 21.34 -22.33 -22.89
N LEU A 82 22.65 -22.35 -22.66
CA LEU A 82 23.24 -21.87 -21.40
C LEU A 82 23.11 -20.35 -21.25
N LYS A 83 23.30 -19.58 -22.34
CA LYS A 83 23.08 -18.12 -22.36
C LYS A 83 21.64 -17.77 -22.00
N HIS A 84 20.66 -18.45 -22.60
CA HIS A 84 19.25 -18.24 -22.28
C HIS A 84 18.93 -18.56 -20.81
N GLN A 85 19.53 -19.61 -20.24
CA GLN A 85 19.37 -19.92 -18.82
C GLN A 85 19.95 -18.81 -17.92
N ILE A 86 21.13 -18.27 -18.24
CA ILE A 86 21.73 -17.16 -17.49
C ILE A 86 20.84 -15.90 -17.57
N GLU A 87 20.29 -15.61 -18.74
CA GLU A 87 19.40 -14.47 -18.95
C GLU A 87 18.08 -14.61 -18.17
N ALA A 88 17.48 -15.81 -18.17
CA ALA A 88 16.31 -16.10 -17.35
C ALA A 88 16.59 -15.93 -15.84
N LEU A 89 17.78 -16.31 -15.37
CA LEU A 89 18.18 -16.07 -13.97
C LEU A 89 18.37 -14.58 -13.67
N LYS A 90 18.99 -13.81 -14.57
CA LYS A 90 19.11 -12.35 -14.42
C LYS A 90 17.76 -11.67 -14.31
N TYR A 91 16.80 -12.07 -15.16
CA TYR A 91 15.43 -11.57 -15.10
C TYR A 91 14.77 -11.88 -13.74
N LYS A 92 14.90 -13.13 -13.26
CA LYS A 92 14.37 -13.53 -11.96
C LYS A 92 15.03 -12.78 -10.79
N GLN A 93 16.34 -12.54 -10.87
CA GLN A 93 17.07 -11.71 -9.88
C GLN A 93 16.51 -10.29 -9.84
N SER A 94 16.35 -9.64 -11.00
CA SER A 94 15.79 -8.28 -11.10
C SER A 94 14.40 -8.18 -10.48
N LEU A 95 13.53 -9.17 -10.73
CA LEU A 95 12.18 -9.20 -10.16
C LEU A 95 12.20 -9.32 -8.63
N LEU A 96 13.09 -10.15 -8.09
CA LEU A 96 13.23 -10.32 -6.64
C LEU A 96 13.87 -9.10 -5.97
N GLN A 97 14.80 -8.42 -6.64
CA GLN A 97 15.37 -7.16 -6.17
C GLN A 97 14.31 -6.05 -6.12
N GLN A 98 13.49 -5.92 -7.17
CA GLN A 98 12.36 -4.98 -7.17
C GLN A 98 11.37 -5.28 -6.05
N LYS A 99 11.11 -6.57 -5.78
CA LYS A 99 10.23 -7.00 -4.68
C LYS A 99 10.83 -6.68 -3.31
N LEU A 100 12.15 -6.83 -3.16
CA LEU A 100 12.87 -6.49 -1.94
C LEU A 100 12.83 -4.98 -1.69
N GLU A 101 13.12 -4.18 -2.71
CA GLU A 101 13.06 -2.72 -2.67
C GLU A 101 11.66 -2.21 -2.31
N TYR A 102 10.62 -2.87 -2.82
CA TYR A 102 9.24 -2.58 -2.47
C TYR A 102 8.89 -2.91 -0.99
N ILE A 103 9.52 -3.95 -0.42
CA ILE A 103 9.35 -4.28 1.01
C ILE A 103 10.15 -3.29 1.87
N ASP A 104 11.41 -3.04 1.51
CA ASP A 104 12.32 -2.17 2.26
C ASP A 104 11.87 -0.70 2.23
N SER A 105 11.23 -0.25 1.15
CA SER A 105 10.69 1.12 1.05
C SER A 105 9.45 1.37 1.91
N GLY A 106 8.80 0.33 2.47
CA GLY A 106 7.56 0.48 3.23
C GLY A 106 6.40 1.09 2.42
N GLU A 107 6.56 1.25 1.09
CA GLU A 107 5.58 1.89 0.20
C GLU A 107 4.25 1.14 0.17
N SER A 108 4.24 -0.14 0.55
CA SER A 108 3.01 -0.93 0.55
C SER A 108 2.00 -0.48 1.60
N ASP A 109 2.45 0.08 2.73
CA ASP A 109 1.59 0.32 3.90
C ASP A 109 1.53 1.80 4.25
N PHE A 110 2.65 2.51 4.29
CA PHE A 110 2.66 3.95 4.60
C PHE A 110 2.04 4.79 3.48
N THR A 111 2.45 4.60 2.23
CA THR A 111 1.92 5.37 1.09
C THR A 111 0.45 5.08 0.86
N LYS A 112 -0.02 3.85 1.13
CA LYS A 112 -1.45 3.52 1.08
C LYS A 112 -2.22 4.16 2.23
N LYS A 113 -1.69 4.11 3.46
CA LYS A 113 -2.30 4.73 4.64
C LYS A 113 -2.39 6.25 4.50
N GLU A 114 -1.34 6.91 4.01
CA GLU A 114 -1.34 8.35 3.74
C GLU A 114 -2.31 8.73 2.61
N LYS A 115 -2.43 7.92 1.55
CA LYS A 115 -3.46 8.12 0.51
C LYS A 115 -4.87 8.01 1.08
N LEU A 116 -5.14 6.98 1.89
CA LEU A 116 -6.43 6.78 2.56
C LEU A 116 -6.75 7.92 3.53
N LYS A 117 -5.78 8.36 4.33
CA LYS A 117 -5.92 9.50 5.24
C LYS A 117 -6.26 10.80 4.52
N ARG A 118 -5.60 11.08 3.40
CA ARG A 118 -5.89 12.26 2.56
C ARG A 118 -7.30 12.21 1.99
N GLN A 119 -7.72 11.05 1.47
CA GLN A 119 -9.06 10.84 0.94
C GLN A 119 -10.13 11.00 2.03
N LEU A 120 -9.92 10.42 3.21
CA LEU A 120 -10.80 10.58 4.36
C LEU A 120 -10.93 12.05 4.76
N THR A 121 -9.80 12.75 4.92
CA THR A 121 -9.79 14.17 5.30
C THR A 121 -10.55 15.02 4.30
N GLU A 122 -10.36 14.79 3.00
CA GLU A 122 -11.06 15.56 1.96
C GLU A 122 -12.57 15.32 1.99
N LEU A 123 -13.00 14.07 2.13
CA LEU A 123 -14.42 13.71 2.16
C LEU A 123 -15.09 14.17 3.45
N GLU A 124 -14.41 14.12 4.60
CA GLU A 124 -14.92 14.66 5.86
C GLU A 124 -15.07 16.18 5.81
N LEU A 125 -14.12 16.89 5.19
CA LEU A 125 -14.25 18.34 4.97
C LEU A 125 -15.44 18.66 4.06
N LYS A 126 -15.65 17.89 2.98
CA LYS A 126 -16.82 18.02 2.11
C LYS A 126 -18.12 17.79 2.88
N ARG A 127 -18.18 16.76 3.72
CA ARG A 127 -19.31 16.46 4.62
C ARG A 127 -19.60 17.63 5.57
N CYS A 128 -18.58 18.11 6.28
CA CYS A 128 -18.71 19.22 7.23
C CYS A 128 -19.22 20.50 6.55
N ARG A 129 -18.70 20.82 5.36
CA ARG A 129 -19.18 21.97 4.56
C ARG A 129 -20.65 21.80 4.17
N ALA A 130 -21.05 20.61 3.70
CA ALA A 130 -22.44 20.32 3.35
C ALA A 130 -23.39 20.37 4.55
N LEU A 131 -22.94 19.92 5.72
CA LEU A 131 -23.71 20.03 6.97
C LEU A 131 -23.87 21.49 7.39
N LEU A 132 -22.80 22.30 7.31
CA LEU A 132 -22.84 23.72 7.63
C LEU A 132 -23.74 24.51 6.68
N SER A 133 -23.71 24.21 5.38
CA SER A 133 -24.59 24.89 4.40
C SER A 133 -26.07 24.57 4.60
N LYS A 134 -26.39 23.41 5.19
CA LYS A 134 -27.77 23.00 5.52
C LYS A 134 -28.25 23.58 6.87
N LYS A 135 -27.36 24.16 7.69
CA LYS A 135 -27.76 24.78 8.97
C LYS A 135 -28.43 26.13 8.74
N SER A 136 -29.58 26.33 9.38
CA SER A 136 -30.34 27.58 9.29
C SER A 136 -29.62 28.72 10.01
N CYS A 137 -29.45 29.86 9.31
CA CYS A 137 -28.95 31.11 9.87
C CYS A 137 -30.06 31.98 10.51
N ALA A 138 -31.30 31.47 10.61
CA ALA A 138 -32.47 32.26 10.98
C ALA A 138 -32.33 33.02 12.30
N LYS A 139 -31.65 32.46 13.32
CA LYS A 139 -31.41 33.16 14.60
C LYS A 139 -30.44 34.33 14.46
N ILE A 140 -29.46 34.22 13.56
CA ILE A 140 -28.51 35.29 13.23
C ILE A 140 -29.27 36.38 12.45
N ASP A 141 -30.05 35.99 11.45
CA ASP A 141 -30.88 36.91 10.67
C ASP A 141 -31.88 37.66 11.54
N GLN A 142 -32.50 36.97 12.50
CA GLN A 142 -33.42 37.57 13.47
C GLN A 142 -32.70 38.63 14.33
N LYS A 143 -31.48 38.35 14.82
CA LYS A 143 -30.70 39.32 15.60
C LYS A 143 -30.21 40.49 14.74
N ILE A 144 -29.80 40.24 13.50
CA ILE A 144 -29.43 41.29 12.54
C ILE A 144 -30.61 42.22 12.30
N ASN A 145 -31.80 41.67 12.07
CA ASN A 145 -33.01 42.46 11.85
C ASN A 145 -33.40 43.26 13.10
N GLN A 146 -33.35 42.67 14.29
CA GLN A 146 -33.58 43.40 15.54
C GLN A 146 -32.61 44.58 15.71
N LYS A 147 -31.32 44.39 15.40
CA LYS A 147 -30.32 45.47 15.47
C LYS A 147 -30.54 46.53 14.38
N LYS A 148 -30.88 46.16 13.15
CA LYS A 148 -31.25 47.10 12.08
C LYS A 148 -32.44 47.97 12.48
N GLU A 149 -33.47 47.38 13.06
CA GLU A 149 -34.64 48.11 13.55
C GLU A 149 -34.30 49.07 14.69
N LEU A 150 -33.39 48.69 15.60
CA LEU A 150 -32.90 49.60 16.64
C LEU A 150 -32.11 50.78 16.05
N PHE A 151 -31.27 50.56 15.04
CA PHE A 151 -30.54 51.65 14.38
C PHE A 151 -31.45 52.60 13.61
N LYS A 152 -32.52 52.10 12.97
CA LYS A 152 -33.54 52.96 12.33
C LYS A 152 -34.24 53.90 13.31
N LYS A 153 -34.35 53.51 14.59
CA LYS A 153 -34.98 54.31 15.65
C LYS A 153 -34.05 55.34 16.29
N ILE A 154 -32.75 55.26 16.01
CA ILE A 154 -31.70 56.16 16.54
C ILE A 154 -31.28 57.22 15.50
N LYS A 155 -31.78 57.12 14.26
CA LYS A 155 -31.76 58.19 13.24
C LYS A 155 -33.05 58.99 13.29
#